data_AF-A0A954BZG0-F1
#
_entry.id   AF-A0A954BZG0-F1
#
_cell.length_a   1.000
_cell.length_b   1.000
_cell.length_c   1.000
_cell.angle_alpha   90.00
_cell.angle_beta   90.00
_cell.angle_gamma   90.00
#
_symmetry.space_group_name_H-M   'P 1'
#
loop_
_entity.id
_entity.type
_entity.pdbx_description
1 polymer ?
#
loop_
_entity_poly.entity_id
_entity_poly.type
_entity_poly.pdbx_seq_one_letter_code
_entity_poly.pdbx_strand_id
1 'polypeptide(L)' 'MKPENIELLKAGLTELGMTPPAEALTRLIGYHDFLLEYNLKVNLTGFKDERESVIKNLLNALAPW' A
#
# COMPACT_ATOMS: atom_id res chain seq x y z
N MET A 1 -0.53 -8.89 3.11
CA MET A 1 0.66 -8.06 3.40
C MET A 1 1.44 -8.57 4.60
N LYS A 2 2.78 -8.58 4.54
CA LYS A 2 3.66 -8.94 5.69
C LYS A 2 3.68 -7.84 6.78
N PRO A 3 3.89 -8.20 8.06
CA PRO A 3 3.88 -7.24 9.17
C PRO A 3 4.84 -6.05 8.99
N GLU A 4 6.05 -6.27 8.47
CA GLU A 4 7.04 -5.22 8.24
C GLU A 4 6.57 -4.16 7.23
N ASN A 5 5.77 -4.57 6.25
CA ASN A 5 5.24 -3.69 5.21
C ASN A 5 3.98 -2.94 5.70
N ILE A 6 3.24 -3.51 6.66
CA ILE A 6 2.16 -2.80 7.35
C ILE A 6 2.73 -1.66 8.19
N GLU A 7 3.82 -1.90 8.93
CA GLU A 7 4.49 -0.86 9.70
C GLU A 7 5.09 0.23 8.79
N LEU A 8 5.66 -0.16 7.63
CA LEU A 8 6.10 0.79 6.61
C LEU A 8 4.95 1.67 6.09
N LEU A 9 3.79 1.07 5.78
CA LEU A 9 2.61 1.80 5.34
C LEU A 9 2.15 2.81 6.40
N LYS A 10 2.06 2.39 7.68
CA LYS A 10 1.69 3.27 8.79
C LYS A 10 2.67 4.41 8.98
N ALA A 11 3.97 4.12 8.94
CA ALA A 11 5.02 5.13 9.07
C ALA A 11 4.94 6.15 7.92
N GLY A 12 4.83 5.68 6.68
CA GLY A 12 4.71 6.55 5.51
C GLY A 12 3.45 7.41 5.53
N LEU A 13 2.30 6.86 5.93
CA LEU A 13 1.07 7.64 6.11
C LEU A 13 1.25 8.73 7.16
N THR A 14 1.91 8.40 8.28
CA THR A 14 2.21 9.36 9.35
C THR A 14 3.15 10.48 8.85
N GLU A 15 4.18 10.14 8.07
CA GLU A 15 5.08 11.11 7.45
C GLU A 15 4.37 12.02 6.43
N LEU A 16 3.35 11.49 5.75
CA LEU A 16 2.46 12.28 4.89
C LEU A 16 1.44 13.13 5.68
N GLY A 17 1.51 13.15 7.01
CA GLY A 17 0.59 13.89 7.87
C GLY A 17 -0.80 13.26 7.98
N MET A 18 -0.94 11.97 7.62
CA MET A 18 -2.19 11.23 7.66
C MET A 18 -2.20 10.23 8.81
N THR A 19 -3.25 10.28 9.64
CA THR A 19 -3.53 9.27 10.65
C THR A 19 -4.88 8.63 10.38
N PRO A 20 -4.97 7.69 9.41
CA PRO A 20 -6.23 7.09 9.05
C PRO A 20 -6.79 6.21 10.18
N PRO A 21 -8.13 6.16 10.35
CA PRO A 21 -8.75 5.24 11.28
C PRO A 21 -8.44 3.79 10.90
N ALA A 22 -8.50 2.87 11.87
CA ALA A 22 -8.17 1.45 11.67
C ALA A 22 -8.94 0.83 10.49
N GLU A 23 -10.19 1.21 10.26
CA GLU A 23 -10.98 0.74 9.13
C GLU A 23 -10.39 1.15 7.78
N ALA A 24 -9.94 2.40 7.64
CA ALA A 24 -9.31 2.88 6.41
C ALA A 24 -7.97 2.19 6.16
N LEU A 25 -7.19 1.93 7.21
CA LEU A 25 -5.96 1.15 7.11
C LEU A 25 -6.24 -0.28 6.65
N THR A 26 -7.25 -0.94 7.21
CA THR A 26 -7.67 -2.29 6.79
C THR A 26 -8.10 -2.31 5.32
N ARG A 27 -8.83 -1.28 4.86
CA ARG A 27 -9.22 -1.15 3.45
C ARG A 27 -8.02 -0.98 2.52
N LEU A 28 -7.01 -0.18 2.91
CA LEU A 28 -5.77 -0.02 2.14
C LEU A 28 -4.99 -1.33 2.02
N ILE A 29 -4.86 -2.07 3.12
CA ILE A 29 -4.21 -3.38 3.13
C ILE A 29 -4.96 -4.37 2.23
N GLY A 30 -6.29 -4.43 2.35
CA GLY A 30 -7.12 -5.28 1.51
C GLY A 30 -7.06 -4.93 0.02
N TYR A 31 -7.04 -3.63 -0.31
CA TYR A 31 -6.86 -3.15 -1.68
C TYR A 31 -5.50 -3.59 -2.24
N HIS A 32 -4.43 -3.46 -1.46
CA HIS A 32 -3.10 -3.87 -1.87
C HIS A 32 -2.99 -5.38 -2.10
N ASP A 33 -3.57 -6.18 -1.20
CA ASP A 33 -3.57 -7.64 -1.34
C ASP A 33 -4.36 -8.07 -2.59
N PHE A 34 -5.51 -7.43 -2.85
CA PHE A 34 -6.27 -7.62 -4.09
C PHE A 34 -5.45 -7.23 -5.33
N LEU A 35 -4.77 -6.07 -5.30
CA LEU A 35 -3.94 -5.59 -6.39
C LEU A 35 -2.86 -6.61 -6.76
N LEU A 36 -2.11 -7.12 -5.77
CA LEU A 36 -1.05 -8.10 -6.03
C LEU A 36 -1.60 -9.45 -6.49
N GLU A 37 -2.69 -9.94 -5.90
CA GLU A 37 -3.32 -11.20 -6.32
C GLU A 37 -3.77 -11.10 -7.78
N TYR A 38 -4.42 -10.01 -8.16
CA TYR A 38 -4.93 -9.82 -9.51
C TYR A 38 -3.81 -9.51 -10.52
N ASN A 39 -2.71 -8.91 -10.07
CA ASN A 39 -1.53 -8.65 -10.90
C ASN A 39 -0.89 -9.96 -11.43
N LEU A 40 -1.12 -11.09 -10.76
CA LEU A 40 -0.70 -12.43 -11.25
C LEU A 40 -1.55 -12.92 -12.42
N LYS A 41 -2.79 -12.45 -12.54
CA LYS A 41 -3.75 -12.85 -13.59
C LYS A 41 -3.66 -11.93 -14.80
N VAL A 42 -3.50 -10.63 -14.57
CA VAL A 42 -3.39 -9.57 -15.59
C VAL A 42 -2.38 -8.54 -15.12
N ASN A 43 -1.51 -8.06 -16.00
CA ASN A 43 -0.51 -7.04 -15.65
C ASN A 43 -1.18 -5.69 -15.32
N LEU A 44 -1.40 -5.41 -14.03
CA LEU A 44 -1.96 -4.18 -13.47
C LEU A 44 -0.89 -3.18 -13.04
N THR A 45 0.24 -3.67 -12.54
CA THR A 45 1.35 -2.83 -12.05
C THR A 45 2.69 -3.53 -12.28
N GLY A 46 3.73 -2.73 -12.55
CA GLY A 46 5.10 -3.23 -12.71
C GLY A 46 5.76 -3.66 -11.39
N PHE A 47 5.20 -3.27 -10.25
CA PHE A 47 5.80 -3.54 -8.94
C PHE A 47 5.32 -4.88 -8.39
N LYS A 48 6.22 -5.86 -8.40
CA LYS A 48 5.96 -7.25 -7.96
C LYS A 48 6.44 -7.51 -6.53
N ASP A 49 7.40 -6.72 -6.06
CA ASP A 49 7.83 -6.75 -4.68
C ASP A 49 6.81 -6.03 -3.78
N GLU A 50 6.47 -6.65 -2.66
CA GLU A 50 5.45 -6.14 -1.75
C GLU A 50 5.84 -4.77 -1.16
N ARG A 51 7.11 -4.61 -0.77
CA ARG A 51 7.61 -3.36 -0.20
C ARG A 51 7.61 -2.25 -1.24
N GLU A 52 8.09 -2.54 -2.45
CA GLU A 52 8.06 -1.59 -3.57
C GLU A 52 6.64 -1.17 -3.93
N SER A 53 5.71 -2.12 -3.98
CA SER A 53 4.29 -1.86 -4.26
C SER A 53 3.66 -0.96 -3.18
N VAL A 54 3.94 -1.18 -1.90
CA VAL A 54 3.47 -0.29 -0.82
C VAL A 54 3.93 1.15 -1.04
N ILE A 55 5.22 1.35 -1.36
CA ILE A 55 5.77 2.69 -1.55
C ILE A 55 5.20 3.35 -2.81
N LYS A 56 5.24 2.64 -3.95
CA LYS A 56 4.98 3.24 -5.27
C LYS A 56 3.52 3.19 -5.71
N ASN A 57 2.72 2.21 -5.27
CA ASN A 57 1.29 2.14 -5.59
C ASN A 57 0.42 2.81 -4.52
N LEU A 58 0.77 2.70 -3.23
CA LEU A 58 -0.06 3.26 -2.15
C LEU A 58 0.44 4.64 -1.71
N LEU A 59 1.64 4.71 -1.11
CA LEU A 59 2.12 5.94 -0.49
C LEU A 59 2.32 7.05 -1.53
N ASN A 60 2.91 6.73 -2.68
CA ASN A 60 3.09 7.70 -3.77
C ASN A 60 1.76 8.22 -4.34
N ALA A 61 0.69 7.41 -4.33
CA ALA A 61 -0.63 7.86 -4.77
C ALA A 61 -1.31 8.81 -3.78
N LEU A 62 -0.87 8.79 -2.51
CA LEU A 62 -1.37 9.65 -1.43
C LEU A 62 -0.47 10.86 -1.17
N ALA A 63 0.75 10.86 -1.71
CA ALA A 63 1.69 11.95 -1.56
C ALA A 63 1.21 13.21 -2.30
N PRO A 64 1.44 14.41 -1.74
CA PRO A 64 1.21 15.65 -2.47
C PRO A 64 2.16 15.77 -3.68
N TRP A 65 1.63 16.30 -4.79
CA TRP A 65 2.33 16.49 -6.06
C TRP A 65 3.41 17.59 -6.01
#